data_AF-A0A2V8Z1F4-F1
#
_entry.id   AF-A0A2V8Z1F4-F1
#
_cell.length_a   1.000
_cell.length_b   1.000
_cell.length_c   1.000
_cell.angle_alpha   90.00
_cell.angle_beta   90.00
_cell.angle_gamma   90.00
#
_symmetry.space_group_name_H-M   'P 1'
#
loop_
_entity.id
_entity.type
_entity.pdbx_description
1 polymer ?
#
loop_
_entity_poly.entity_id
_entity_poly.type
_entity_poly.pdbx_seq_one_letter_code
_entity_poly.pdbx_strand_id
1 'polypeptide(L)'
;MRPCSSKTYRFKKTLREALVAGAGLLLAAPAFAQLPGSSPWENAVNVLQQAFTSTIARGLSLVAIVVSGLTFAFGEGGSKRVLAGVLFGVGMAIAAVNFLAWLFP
;
A
#
# COMPACT_ATOMS: atom_id res chain seq x y z
N MET A 1 -1.79 48.14 38.65
CA MET A 1 -1.50 46.69 38.58
C MET A 1 -2.27 46.09 37.40
N ARG A 2 -1.59 45.31 36.54
CA ARG A 2 -2.11 44.55 35.35
C ARG A 2 -2.99 43.34 35.80
N PRO A 3 -3.76 42.59 34.96
CA PRO A 3 -3.59 42.33 33.50
C PRO A 3 -4.91 42.31 32.64
N CYS A 4 -4.88 42.76 31.38
CA CYS A 4 -4.62 42.00 30.15
C CYS A 4 -5.54 40.76 29.92
N SER A 5 -6.72 40.94 29.30
CA SER A 5 -7.64 39.85 28.91
C SER A 5 -8.26 40.08 27.52
N SER A 6 -7.44 40.18 26.47
CA SER A 6 -7.90 40.25 25.07
C SER A 6 -7.48 39.04 24.22
N LYS A 7 -6.60 38.17 24.73
CA LYS A 7 -6.04 37.02 23.99
C LYS A 7 -7.04 35.90 23.72
N THR A 8 -8.06 35.75 24.57
CA THR A 8 -8.99 34.60 24.55
C THR A 8 -9.97 34.64 23.37
N TYR A 9 -10.32 35.84 22.88
CA TYR A 9 -11.27 36.01 21.78
C TYR A 9 -10.65 35.72 20.41
N ARG A 10 -9.36 36.05 20.21
CA ARG A 10 -8.68 35.79 18.93
C ARG A 10 -8.43 34.32 18.70
N PHE A 11 -8.07 33.57 19.76
CA PHE A 11 -7.80 32.14 19.66
C PHE A 11 -9.02 31.33 19.19
N LYS A 12 -10.23 31.68 19.65
CA LYS A 12 -11.47 31.04 19.20
C LYS A 12 -11.78 31.29 17.72
N LYS A 13 -11.39 32.46 17.20
CA LYS A 13 -11.58 32.81 15.78
C LYS A 13 -10.60 32.04 14.89
N THR A 14 -9.32 31.95 15.26
CA THR A 14 -8.33 31.13 14.55
C THR A 14 -8.68 29.65 14.59
N LEU A 15 -9.22 29.15 15.72
CA LEU A 15 -9.67 27.76 15.82
C LEU A 15 -10.85 27.48 14.87
N ARG A 16 -11.81 28.40 14.77
CA ARG A 16 -12.95 28.31 13.85
C ARG A 16 -12.50 28.38 12.38
N GLU A 17 -11.57 29.27 12.05
CA GLU A 17 -11.01 29.38 10.70
C GLU A 17 -10.21 28.13 10.33
N ALA A 18 -9.44 27.56 11.25
CA ALA A 18 -8.74 26.29 11.05
C ALA A 18 -9.71 25.10 10.90
N LEU A 19 -10.83 25.11 11.62
CA LEU A 19 -11.86 24.07 11.52
C LEU A 19 -12.64 24.17 10.20
N VAL A 20 -12.91 25.39 9.72
CA VAL A 20 -13.52 25.63 8.39
C VAL A 20 -12.54 25.27 7.27
N ALA A 21 -11.25 25.60 7.40
CA ALA A 21 -10.21 25.22 6.44
C ALA A 21 -9.99 23.69 6.43
N GLY A 22 -9.99 23.05 7.60
CA GLY A 22 -9.90 21.60 7.74
C GLY A 22 -11.14 20.88 7.20
N ALA A 23 -12.34 21.41 7.44
CA ALA A 23 -13.58 20.93 6.84
C ALA A 23 -13.57 21.11 5.32
N GLY A 24 -13.04 22.23 4.82
CA GLY A 24 -12.83 22.47 3.40
C GLY A 24 -11.85 21.47 2.76
N LEU A 25 -10.78 21.09 3.47
CA LEU A 25 -9.87 20.03 3.03
C LEU A 25 -10.54 18.65 3.03
N LEU A 26 -11.36 18.34 4.03
CA LEU A 26 -12.13 17.10 4.10
C LEU A 26 -13.26 17.04 3.05
N LEU A 27 -13.84 18.19 2.69
CA LEU A 27 -14.80 18.36 1.59
C LEU A 27 -14.13 18.45 0.21
N ALA A 28 -12.83 18.72 0.14
CA ALA A 28 -12.03 18.63 -1.09
C ALA A 28 -11.45 17.21 -1.33
N ALA A 29 -11.43 16.35 -0.32
CA ALA A 29 -11.13 14.93 -0.50
C ALA A 29 -12.06 14.24 -1.53
N PRO A 30 -13.40 14.48 -1.55
CA PRO A 30 -14.26 13.96 -2.61
C PRO A 30 -14.09 14.66 -3.96
N ALA A 31 -13.30 15.74 -4.07
CA ALA A 31 -12.92 16.28 -5.37
C ALA A 31 -11.73 15.52 -6.00
N PHE A 32 -10.91 14.84 -5.18
CA PHE A 32 -9.98 13.79 -5.62
C PHE A 32 -10.65 12.42 -5.73
N ALA A 33 -11.76 12.21 -5.02
CA ALA A 33 -12.70 11.12 -5.31
C ALA A 33 -13.70 11.57 -6.38
N GLN A 34 -13.20 11.93 -7.56
CA GLN A 34 -14.06 11.98 -8.75
C GLN A 34 -14.81 10.63 -8.79
N LEU A 35 -16.14 10.71 -8.80
CA LEU A 35 -17.04 9.56 -8.76
C LEU A 35 -16.47 8.40 -9.61
N PRO A 36 -16.38 7.17 -9.07
CA PRO A 36 -15.90 6.03 -9.82
C PRO A 36 -16.80 5.83 -11.04
N GLY A 37 -16.33 6.19 -12.23
CA GLY A 37 -17.01 5.88 -13.50
C GLY A 37 -17.26 7.01 -14.50
N SER A 38 -16.57 8.16 -14.48
CA SER A 38 -16.87 9.23 -15.46
C SER A 38 -16.00 9.27 -16.72
N SER A 39 -14.93 8.46 -16.82
CA SER A 39 -14.24 8.29 -18.11
C SER A 39 -13.81 6.84 -18.38
N PRO A 40 -14.10 6.29 -19.57
CA PRO A 40 -13.73 4.91 -19.94
C PRO A 40 -12.20 4.71 -19.96
N TRP A 41 -11.43 5.78 -20.15
CA TRP A 41 -9.97 5.77 -20.12
C TRP A 41 -9.42 5.66 -18.69
N GLU A 42 -10.04 6.32 -17.72
CA GLU A 42 -9.63 6.22 -16.31
C GLU A 42 -9.99 4.84 -15.73
N ASN A 43 -11.12 4.27 -16.14
CA ASN A 43 -11.44 2.88 -15.82
C ASN A 43 -10.41 1.92 -16.44
N ALA A 44 -10.03 2.12 -17.71
CA ALA A 44 -9.00 1.30 -18.36
C ALA A 44 -7.63 1.40 -17.66
N VAL A 45 -7.23 2.60 -17.23
CA VAL A 45 -5.98 2.80 -16.48
C VAL A 45 -6.04 2.10 -15.12
N ASN A 46 -7.16 2.18 -14.40
CA ASN A 46 -7.35 1.45 -13.14
C ASN A 46 -7.29 -0.07 -13.33
N VAL A 47 -7.94 -0.59 -14.37
CA VAL A 47 -7.89 -2.03 -14.73
C VAL A 47 -6.47 -2.46 -15.07
N LEU A 48 -5.72 -1.64 -15.83
CA LEU A 48 -4.32 -1.92 -16.12
C LEU A 48 -3.49 -1.93 -14.83
N GLN A 49 -3.64 -0.93 -13.96
CA GLN A 49 -2.89 -0.85 -12.72
C GLN A 49 -3.15 -2.06 -11.82
N GLN A 50 -4.42 -2.47 -11.68
CA GLN A 50 -4.80 -3.71 -10.97
C GLN A 50 -4.27 -4.96 -11.68
N ALA A 51 -4.30 -5.01 -13.01
CA ALA A 51 -3.81 -6.17 -13.75
C ALA A 51 -2.30 -6.38 -13.57
N PHE A 52 -1.53 -5.29 -13.52
CA PHE A 52 -0.09 -5.31 -13.23
C PHE A 52 0.21 -5.74 -11.80
N THR A 53 -0.52 -5.21 -10.81
CA THR A 53 -0.25 -5.55 -9.40
C THR A 53 -0.80 -6.91 -8.96
N SER A 54 -1.86 -7.41 -9.61
CA SER A 54 -2.52 -8.67 -9.21
C SER A 54 -2.21 -9.80 -10.17
N THR A 55 -2.75 -9.77 -11.39
CA THR A 55 -2.68 -10.90 -12.33
C THR A 55 -1.27 -11.17 -12.82
N ILE A 56 -0.53 -10.13 -13.20
CA ILE A 56 0.84 -10.29 -13.72
C ILE A 56 1.79 -10.70 -12.58
N ALA A 57 1.67 -10.08 -11.40
CA ALA A 57 2.45 -10.45 -10.23
C ALA A 57 2.25 -11.92 -9.81
N ARG A 58 0.99 -12.38 -9.78
CA ARG A 58 0.65 -13.78 -9.49
C ARG A 58 1.21 -14.74 -10.55
N GLY A 59 1.12 -14.38 -11.83
CA GLY A 59 1.69 -15.17 -12.93
C GLY A 59 3.21 -15.32 -12.81
N LEU A 60 3.93 -14.22 -12.60
CA LEU A 60 5.39 -14.23 -12.44
C LEU A 60 5.82 -15.03 -11.20
N SER A 61 5.09 -14.91 -10.09
CA SER A 61 5.34 -15.70 -8.88
C SER A 61 5.23 -17.20 -9.16
N LEU A 62 4.20 -17.63 -9.90
CA LEU A 62 3.99 -19.04 -10.22
C LEU A 62 5.08 -19.59 -11.16
N VAL A 63 5.49 -18.81 -12.16
CA VAL A 63 6.62 -19.16 -13.05
C VAL A 63 7.93 -19.29 -12.27
N ALA A 64 8.22 -18.36 -11.35
CA ALA A 64 9.42 -18.42 -10.51
C ALA A 64 9.45 -19.67 -9.61
N ILE A 65 8.30 -20.09 -9.07
CA ILE A 65 8.19 -21.33 -8.30
C ILE A 65 8.46 -22.55 -9.19
N VAL A 66 7.93 -22.60 -10.41
CA VAL A 66 8.17 -23.72 -11.34
C VAL A 66 9.65 -23.80 -11.76
N VAL A 67 10.26 -22.67 -12.12
CA VAL A 67 11.67 -22.63 -12.53
C VAL A 67 12.61 -23.02 -11.38
N SER A 68 12.31 -22.57 -10.16
CA SER A 68 13.07 -22.99 -8.98
C SER A 68 12.91 -24.49 -8.69
N GLY A 69 11.71 -25.06 -8.88
CA GLY A 69 11.46 -26.51 -8.75
C GLY A 69 12.18 -27.36 -9.81
N LEU A 70 12.24 -26.89 -11.06
CA LEU A 70 13.00 -27.55 -12.13
C LEU A 70 14.50 -27.52 -11.86
N THR A 71 15.01 -26.37 -11.40
CA THR A 71 16.43 -26.23 -11.01
C THR A 71 16.78 -27.15 -9.84
N PHE A 72 15.83 -27.36 -8.91
CA PHE A 72 15.99 -28.30 -7.81
C PHE A 72 15.99 -29.77 -8.28
N ALA A 73 15.13 -30.13 -9.23
CA ALA A 73 15.00 -31.50 -9.74
C ALA A 73 16.21 -31.97 -10.56
N PHE A 74 16.86 -31.05 -11.29
CA PHE A 74 18.03 -31.36 -12.13
C PHE A 74 19.37 -30.92 -11.52
N GLY A 75 19.38 -30.39 -10.30
CA GLY A 75 20.58 -29.95 -9.61
C GLY A 75 21.40 -31.13 -9.07
N GLU A 76 22.30 -31.68 -9.88
CA GLU A 76 23.26 -32.70 -9.45
C GLU A 76 24.17 -32.17 -8.33
N GLY A 77 24.06 -32.77 -7.14
CA GLY A 77 25.10 -32.74 -6.08
C GLY A 77 25.03 -31.62 -5.03
N GLY A 78 24.46 -30.45 -5.30
CA GLY A 78 24.43 -29.31 -4.34
C GLY A 78 23.11 -29.11 -3.56
N SER A 79 22.12 -29.98 -3.84
CA SER A 79 20.70 -29.69 -3.69
C SER A 79 20.22 -29.42 -2.25
N LYS A 80 20.83 -30.04 -1.22
CA LYS A 80 20.36 -29.86 0.19
C LYS A 80 20.54 -28.42 0.71
N ARG A 81 21.62 -27.74 0.33
CA ARG A 81 21.89 -26.36 0.74
C ARG A 81 21.06 -25.36 -0.06
N VAL A 82 20.87 -25.63 -1.35
CA VAL A 82 20.00 -24.81 -2.23
C VAL A 82 18.54 -24.93 -1.79
N LEU A 83 18.06 -26.14 -1.49
CA LEU A 83 16.71 -26.38 -0.99
C LEU A 83 16.46 -25.69 0.35
N ALA A 84 17.41 -25.78 1.28
CA ALA A 84 17.32 -25.08 2.56
C ALA A 84 17.24 -23.55 2.37
N GLY A 85 18.05 -22.99 1.46
CA GLY A 85 18.04 -21.56 1.13
C GLY A 85 16.73 -21.10 0.48
N VAL A 86 16.19 -21.89 -0.45
CA VAL A 86 14.91 -21.57 -1.12
C VAL A 86 13.75 -21.66 -0.14
N LEU A 87 13.65 -22.74 0.67
CA LEU A 87 12.59 -22.88 1.68
C LEU A 87 12.66 -21.79 2.76
N PHE A 88 13.87 -21.45 3.22
CA PHE A 88 14.08 -20.36 4.17
C PHE A 88 13.67 -19.00 3.58
N GLY A 89 14.08 -18.71 2.33
CA GLY A 89 13.72 -17.47 1.65
C GLY A 89 12.21 -17.32 1.40
N VAL A 90 11.54 -18.40 0.99
CA VAL A 90 10.08 -18.42 0.81
C VAL A 90 9.36 -18.24 2.15
N GLY A 91 9.80 -18.93 3.21
CA GLY A 91 9.24 -18.76 4.56
C GLY A 91 9.38 -17.33 5.08
N MET A 92 10.54 -16.71 4.88
CA MET A 92 10.79 -15.31 5.27
C MET A 92 9.94 -14.31 4.46
N ALA A 93 9.77 -14.52 3.16
CA ALA A 93 8.92 -13.66 2.33
C ALA A 93 7.45 -13.71 2.77
N ILE A 94 6.92 -14.91 3.04
CA ILE A 94 5.53 -15.09 3.52
C ILE A 94 5.35 -14.47 4.90
N ALA A 95 6.31 -14.67 5.82
CA ALA A 95 6.26 -14.09 7.16
C ALA A 95 6.29 -12.54 7.11
N ALA A 96 7.12 -11.95 6.24
CA ALA A 96 7.20 -10.50 6.07
C ALA A 96 5.89 -9.90 5.55
N VAL A 97 5.24 -10.53 4.57
CA VAL A 97 3.95 -10.06 4.04
C VAL A 97 2.86 -10.11 5.11
N ASN A 98 2.80 -11.19 5.90
CA ASN A 98 1.86 -11.31 7.01
C ASN A 98 2.15 -10.27 8.11
N PHE A 99 3.42 -10.02 8.42
CA PHE A 99 3.82 -8.99 9.38
C PHE A 99 3.41 -7.60 8.92
N LEU A 100 3.62 -7.28 7.63
CA LEU A 100 3.28 -5.97 7.08
C LEU A 100 1.76 -5.72 7.03
N ALA A 101 0.99 -6.76 6.71
CA ALA A 101 -0.48 -6.71 6.76
C ALA A 101 -1.03 -6.56 8.19
N TRP A 102 -0.31 -7.06 9.19
CA TRP A 102 -0.65 -6.84 10.59
C TRP A 102 -0.24 -5.45 11.09
N LEU A 103 0.91 -4.94 10.62
CA LEU A 103 1.44 -3.62 10.99
C LEU A 103 0.62 -2.47 10.40
N PHE A 104 0.04 -2.67 9.22
CA PHE A 104 -0.80 -1.71 8.51
C PHE A 104 -2.10 -2.41 8.04
N PRO A 105 -3.10 -2.56 8.92
CA PRO A 105 -4.41 -3.10 8.54
C PRO A 105 -5.17 -2.19 7.57
#